data_AF-A0A833EQM6-F1
#
_entry.id   AF-A0A833EQM6-F1
#
_cell.length_a   1.000
_cell.length_b   1.000
_cell.length_c   1.000
_cell.angle_alpha   90.00
_cell.angle_beta   90.00
_cell.angle_gamma   90.00
#
_symmetry.space_group_name_H-M   'P 1'
#
loop_
_entity.id
_entity.type
_entity.pdbx_description
1 polymer ?
#
loop_
_entity_poly.entity_id
_entity_poly.type
_entity_poly.pdbx_seq_one_letter_code
_entity_poly.pdbx_strand_id
1 'polypeptide(L)'
;MKIKNMITSSILLMFTFPLAAQHLDLAVNGYGLSLGNSSKITGVRINWSDDRVEKVTGLNMTMWRPTRNPNAEFKGMYLGLVGTDAKSVQGISLTGVGIAAAHSISGVHITGLGLASDKRISGTNFALGIISGDEAVTGINVGSLALLSKNGSMRWINIGGLACVANENLTGLNLGGLATVTGRGTMRGLNLSSMAVVGNGGVRGINLAGLALVSAGGEISGINLSGIATVAGTRLFGLNFGGVATVSNGINAASALACNDLLYRPSAQVFPFLSLSGGPLGLTDRPASVWSA
;
A
#
# COMPACT_ATOMS: atom_id res chain seq x y z
N MET A 1 -11.53 -60.81 -26.00
CA MET A 1 -11.80 -59.35 -26.01
C MET A 1 -12.58 -59.03 -24.74
N LYS A 2 -12.17 -58.19 -23.79
CA LYS A 2 -11.16 -57.14 -23.78
C LYS A 2 -10.45 -57.11 -22.42
N ILE A 3 -9.21 -57.60 -22.44
CA ILE A 3 -8.09 -57.32 -21.53
C ILE A 3 -7.72 -55.81 -21.54
N LYS A 4 -8.52 -54.93 -22.18
CA LYS A 4 -8.29 -53.48 -22.28
C LYS A 4 -8.68 -52.68 -21.03
N ASN A 5 -9.47 -53.24 -20.11
CA ASN A 5 -10.00 -52.45 -18.98
C ASN A 5 -9.18 -52.59 -17.68
N MET A 6 -8.30 -53.58 -17.56
CA MET A 6 -7.44 -53.74 -16.37
C MET A 6 -6.18 -52.86 -16.42
N ILE A 7 -5.73 -52.49 -17.63
CA ILE A 7 -4.55 -51.65 -17.83
C ILE A 7 -4.90 -50.17 -17.61
N THR A 8 -6.15 -49.75 -17.88
CA THR A 8 -6.58 -48.35 -17.69
C THR A 8 -6.76 -47.98 -16.21
N SER A 9 -7.28 -48.90 -15.37
CA SER A 9 -7.40 -48.65 -13.93
C SER A 9 -6.05 -48.71 -13.19
N SER A 10 -5.09 -49.48 -13.70
CA SER A 10 -3.76 -49.59 -13.07
C SER A 10 -2.87 -48.38 -13.35
N ILE A 11 -3.06 -47.70 -14.49
CA ILE A 11 -2.33 -46.47 -14.85
C ILE A 11 -2.92 -45.25 -14.14
N LEU A 12 -4.22 -45.26 -13.81
CA LEU A 12 -4.86 -44.15 -13.09
C LEU A 12 -4.51 -44.13 -11.59
N LEU A 13 -4.13 -45.26 -11.01
CA LEU A 13 -3.69 -45.35 -9.60
C LEU A 13 -2.25 -44.86 -9.35
N MET A 14 -1.45 -44.63 -10.41
CA MET A 14 -0.08 -44.13 -10.28
C MET A 14 0.04 -42.60 -10.21
N PHE A 15 -1.05 -41.85 -10.44
CA PHE A 15 -1.03 -40.37 -10.45
C PHE A 15 -1.55 -39.70 -9.19
N THR A 16 -1.81 -40.46 -8.12
CA THR A 16 -2.27 -39.93 -6.83
C THR A 16 -1.42 -40.41 -5.66
N PHE A 17 -0.10 -40.40 -5.83
CA PHE A 17 0.75 -40.21 -4.67
C PHE A 17 0.75 -38.72 -4.37
N PRO A 18 0.24 -38.25 -3.21
CA PRO A 18 0.82 -37.02 -2.68
C PRO A 18 2.32 -37.33 -2.59
N LEU A 19 3.17 -36.62 -3.34
CA LEU A 19 4.62 -36.66 -3.13
C LEU A 19 4.82 -36.13 -1.70
N ALA A 20 4.72 -37.04 -0.75
CA ALA A 20 4.47 -36.75 0.64
C ALA A 20 5.79 -36.35 1.26
N ALA A 21 6.03 -35.05 1.45
CA ALA A 21 7.01 -34.49 2.38
C ALA A 21 8.43 -35.14 2.40
N GLN A 22 8.82 -35.84 1.35
CA GLN A 22 10.08 -36.58 1.29
C GLN A 22 11.21 -35.58 1.09
N HIS A 23 12.29 -35.80 1.81
CA HIS A 23 13.50 -35.02 1.65
C HIS A 23 14.73 -35.90 1.80
N LEU A 24 15.80 -35.49 1.15
CA LEU A 24 17.16 -35.98 1.30
C LEU A 24 18.02 -34.81 1.75
N ASP A 25 18.48 -34.85 2.99
CA ASP A 25 19.35 -33.84 3.56
C ASP A 25 20.80 -34.31 3.49
N LEU A 26 21.55 -33.70 2.59
CA LEU A 26 23.00 -33.76 2.53
C LEU A 26 23.56 -32.63 3.40
N ALA A 27 23.30 -32.71 4.71
CA ALA A 27 23.60 -31.65 5.67
C ALA A 27 24.29 -32.20 6.93
N VAL A 28 25.27 -31.45 7.42
CA VAL A 28 25.93 -31.70 8.72
C VAL A 28 25.42 -30.66 9.70
N ASN A 29 24.82 -31.09 10.81
CA ASN A 29 24.18 -30.20 11.80
C ASN A 29 23.14 -29.24 11.18
N GLY A 30 22.45 -29.66 10.12
CA GLY A 30 21.47 -28.84 9.41
C GLY A 30 22.08 -27.80 8.46
N TYR A 31 23.40 -27.83 8.25
CA TYR A 31 24.10 -27.02 7.25
C TYR A 31 24.41 -27.87 6.02
N GLY A 32 23.85 -27.50 4.86
CA GLY A 32 24.14 -28.21 3.61
C GLY A 32 23.07 -28.07 2.52
N LEU A 33 22.84 -29.16 1.80
CA LEU A 33 21.91 -29.23 0.67
C LEU A 33 20.70 -30.12 1.03
N SER A 34 19.49 -29.61 0.87
CA SER A 34 18.23 -30.38 0.97
C SER A 34 17.62 -30.54 -0.42
N LEU A 35 17.29 -31.77 -0.78
CA LEU A 35 16.43 -32.08 -1.92
C LEU A 35 15.09 -32.59 -1.39
N GLY A 36 14.02 -31.83 -1.60
CA GLY A 36 12.68 -32.13 -1.12
C GLY A 36 12.25 -31.28 0.09
N ASN A 37 11.21 -31.74 0.78
CA ASN A 37 10.51 -30.96 1.79
C ASN A 37 11.13 -31.10 3.20
N SER A 38 12.38 -30.68 3.36
CA SER A 38 12.99 -30.57 4.70
C SER A 38 12.33 -29.43 5.48
N SER A 39 12.00 -29.67 6.75
CA SER A 39 11.32 -28.70 7.62
C SER A 39 12.27 -27.67 8.21
N LYS A 40 13.56 -28.03 8.38
CA LYS A 40 14.62 -27.19 8.96
C LYS A 40 15.93 -27.38 8.21
N ILE A 41 16.39 -26.34 7.52
CA ILE A 41 17.73 -26.36 6.91
C ILE A 41 18.37 -24.97 6.84
N THR A 42 19.69 -24.94 6.98
CA THR A 42 20.55 -23.82 6.62
C THR A 42 21.43 -24.18 5.41
N GLY A 43 21.31 -23.48 4.30
CA GLY A 43 22.10 -23.74 3.09
C GLY A 43 21.26 -23.65 1.83
N VAL A 44 21.32 -24.68 0.98
CA VAL A 44 20.60 -24.72 -0.30
C VAL A 44 19.47 -25.73 -0.20
N ARG A 45 18.26 -25.34 -0.57
CA ARG A 45 17.08 -26.20 -0.59
C ARG A 45 16.40 -26.15 -1.94
N ILE A 46 16.17 -27.32 -2.53
CA ILE A 46 15.41 -27.47 -3.76
C ILE A 46 14.22 -28.36 -3.44
N ASN A 47 13.01 -27.84 -3.61
CA ASN A 47 11.80 -28.56 -3.27
C ASN A 47 10.75 -28.48 -4.39
N TRP A 48 9.95 -29.53 -4.53
CA TRP A 48 8.78 -29.53 -5.40
C TRP A 48 7.66 -28.68 -4.80
N SER A 49 7.22 -28.96 -3.57
CA SER A 49 6.11 -28.24 -2.91
C SER A 49 6.31 -28.23 -1.40
N ASP A 50 6.22 -27.05 -0.77
CA ASP A 50 6.42 -26.91 0.67
C ASP A 50 5.22 -27.42 1.47
N ASP A 51 5.48 -28.21 2.52
CA ASP A 51 4.50 -28.71 3.48
C ASP A 51 5.06 -28.74 4.90
N ARG A 52 4.37 -28.05 5.83
CA ARG A 52 4.77 -27.88 7.24
C ARG A 52 6.24 -27.48 7.43
N VAL A 53 6.74 -26.58 6.59
CA VAL A 53 8.09 -26.01 6.76
C VAL A 53 8.12 -25.13 8.02
N GLU A 54 9.21 -25.21 8.78
CA GLU A 54 9.41 -24.41 10.00
C GLU A 54 10.47 -23.33 9.80
N LYS A 55 11.65 -23.68 9.30
CA LYS A 55 12.74 -22.70 9.17
C LYS A 55 13.69 -23.05 8.04
N VAL A 56 13.85 -22.13 7.10
CA VAL A 56 14.82 -22.28 6.02
C VAL A 56 15.67 -21.02 5.95
N THR A 57 16.99 -21.19 6.08
CA THR A 57 17.95 -20.10 6.02
C THR A 57 18.94 -20.32 4.87
N GLY A 58 19.04 -19.42 3.91
CA GLY A 58 19.93 -19.54 2.75
C GLY A 58 19.19 -19.44 1.43
N LEU A 59 19.48 -20.31 0.47
CA LEU A 59 18.86 -20.33 -0.85
C LEU A 59 17.77 -21.39 -0.90
N ASN A 60 16.53 -21.00 -1.18
CA ASN A 60 15.39 -21.91 -1.32
C ASN A 60 14.76 -21.80 -2.72
N MET A 61 14.59 -22.93 -3.39
CA MET A 61 13.89 -23.04 -4.67
C MET A 61 12.67 -23.94 -4.51
N THR A 62 11.49 -23.44 -4.91
CA THR A 62 10.22 -24.17 -4.82
C THR A 62 9.51 -24.16 -6.17
N MET A 63 9.30 -25.34 -6.74
CA MET A 63 8.82 -25.49 -8.12
C MET A 63 7.30 -25.43 -8.25
N TRP A 64 6.56 -25.76 -7.20
CA TRP A 64 5.12 -25.88 -7.23
C TRP A 64 4.46 -25.14 -6.07
N ARG A 65 3.14 -25.08 -6.12
CA ARG A 65 2.31 -24.42 -5.12
C ARG A 65 2.61 -24.99 -3.72
N PRO A 66 2.99 -24.16 -2.73
CA PRO A 66 3.13 -24.60 -1.35
C PRO A 66 1.76 -24.90 -0.73
N THR A 67 1.71 -25.87 0.17
CA THR A 67 0.63 -25.98 1.14
C THR A 67 0.81 -24.95 2.26
N ARG A 68 -0.17 -24.78 3.16
CA ARG A 68 -0.09 -23.75 4.20
C ARG A 68 1.06 -24.05 5.16
N ASN A 69 1.96 -23.08 5.36
CA ASN A 69 3.06 -23.20 6.32
C ASN A 69 2.96 -22.09 7.39
N PRO A 70 2.05 -22.22 8.37
CA PRO A 70 1.77 -21.16 9.34
C PRO A 70 2.95 -20.84 10.26
N ASN A 71 3.93 -21.73 10.36
CA ASN A 71 5.12 -21.58 11.19
C ASN A 71 6.40 -21.30 10.38
N ALA A 72 6.34 -21.29 9.05
CA ALA A 72 7.56 -21.17 8.23
C ALA A 72 8.22 -19.80 8.37
N GLU A 73 9.48 -19.82 8.79
CA GLU A 73 10.38 -18.67 8.76
C GLU A 73 11.43 -18.85 7.68
N PHE A 74 11.29 -18.06 6.63
CA PHE A 74 12.22 -18.01 5.51
C PHE A 74 13.20 -16.84 5.73
N LYS A 75 14.53 -17.11 5.76
CA LYS A 75 15.59 -16.07 5.74
C LYS A 75 16.65 -16.30 4.63
N GLY A 76 16.83 -15.37 3.69
CA GLY A 76 17.77 -15.51 2.56
C GLY A 76 17.19 -15.27 1.17
N MET A 77 17.53 -16.11 0.19
CA MET A 77 17.14 -15.98 -1.23
C MET A 77 16.07 -17.00 -1.62
N TYR A 78 15.04 -16.58 -2.35
CA TYR A 78 13.93 -17.44 -2.76
C TYR A 78 13.66 -17.36 -4.24
N LEU A 79 13.58 -18.53 -4.89
CA LEU A 79 13.00 -18.65 -6.22
C LEU A 79 11.77 -19.56 -6.14
N GLY A 80 10.59 -19.01 -6.41
CA GLY A 80 9.34 -19.75 -6.38
C GLY A 80 8.64 -19.68 -7.74
N LEU A 81 8.49 -20.80 -8.45
CA LEU A 81 7.78 -20.75 -9.74
C LEU A 81 6.32 -20.33 -9.54
N VAL A 82 5.65 -20.93 -8.54
CA VAL A 82 4.31 -20.54 -8.13
C VAL A 82 4.40 -19.49 -7.03
N GLY A 83 4.92 -19.81 -5.85
CA GLY A 83 4.99 -18.82 -4.78
C GLY A 83 5.48 -19.37 -3.46
N THR A 84 5.40 -18.53 -2.43
CA THR A 84 5.80 -18.86 -1.06
C THR A 84 4.64 -18.56 -0.12
N ASP A 85 4.28 -19.53 0.73
CA ASP A 85 3.33 -19.39 1.84
C ASP A 85 4.09 -19.61 3.13
N ALA A 86 4.09 -18.62 4.02
CA ALA A 86 4.91 -18.63 5.22
C ALA A 86 4.35 -17.79 6.37
N LYS A 87 4.96 -17.91 7.55
CA LYS A 87 4.78 -16.93 8.62
C LYS A 87 5.52 -15.63 8.30
N SER A 88 6.81 -15.74 7.99
CA SER A 88 7.68 -14.60 7.73
C SER A 88 8.64 -14.90 6.60
N VAL A 89 8.80 -13.95 5.68
CA VAL A 89 9.75 -14.02 4.57
C VAL A 89 10.71 -12.84 4.67
N GLN A 90 12.00 -13.13 4.83
CA GLN A 90 13.04 -12.12 4.91
C GLN A 90 14.14 -12.38 3.87
N GLY A 91 14.47 -11.37 3.07
CA GLY A 91 15.60 -11.39 2.13
C GLY A 91 15.19 -11.04 0.71
N ILE A 92 15.69 -11.80 -0.28
CA ILE A 92 15.48 -11.50 -1.71
C ILE A 92 14.63 -12.60 -2.32
N SER A 93 13.55 -12.26 -3.02
CA SER A 93 12.70 -13.26 -3.69
C SER A 93 12.37 -12.89 -5.13
N LEU A 94 12.37 -13.91 -5.98
CA LEU A 94 11.79 -13.87 -7.32
C LEU A 94 10.71 -14.96 -7.41
N THR A 95 9.44 -14.57 -7.59
CA THR A 95 8.34 -15.54 -7.69
C THR A 95 7.42 -15.31 -8.88
N GLY A 96 6.93 -16.38 -9.50
CA GLY A 96 6.06 -16.28 -10.68
C GLY A 96 4.63 -15.86 -10.36
N VAL A 97 4.06 -16.27 -9.22
CA VAL A 97 2.70 -15.86 -8.79
C VAL A 97 2.77 -14.92 -7.60
N GLY A 98 3.31 -15.33 -6.46
CA GLY A 98 3.32 -14.42 -5.32
C GLY A 98 3.83 -14.96 -4.01
N ILE A 99 3.80 -14.08 -3.00
CA ILE A 99 4.17 -14.42 -1.62
C ILE A 99 3.00 -14.06 -0.71
N ALA A 100 2.62 -15.01 0.13
CA ALA A 100 1.68 -14.82 1.22
C ALA A 100 2.40 -15.03 2.55
N ALA A 101 2.37 -14.04 3.45
CA ALA A 101 3.01 -14.10 4.75
C ALA A 101 2.06 -13.72 5.90
N ALA A 102 1.84 -14.62 6.85
CA ALA A 102 0.95 -14.37 7.99
C ALA A 102 1.47 -13.31 8.98
N HIS A 103 2.73 -12.91 8.92
CA HIS A 103 3.29 -11.86 9.76
C HIS A 103 4.00 -10.78 8.95
N SER A 104 5.11 -11.12 8.31
CA SER A 104 5.91 -10.07 7.68
C SER A 104 6.66 -10.51 6.43
N ILE A 105 6.70 -9.59 5.47
CA ILE A 105 7.57 -9.66 4.29
C ILE A 105 8.60 -8.54 4.44
N SER A 106 9.89 -8.86 4.34
CA SER A 106 10.97 -7.89 4.50
C SER A 106 12.13 -8.13 3.53
N GLY A 107 12.48 -7.13 2.73
CA GLY A 107 13.65 -7.19 1.86
C GLY A 107 13.36 -6.73 0.43
N VAL A 108 13.79 -7.50 -0.58
CA VAL A 108 13.62 -7.15 -2.00
C VAL A 108 12.82 -8.26 -2.70
N HIS A 109 11.64 -7.92 -3.19
CA HIS A 109 10.69 -8.91 -3.71
C HIS A 109 10.22 -8.54 -5.11
N ILE A 110 10.38 -9.44 -6.06
CA ILE A 110 9.80 -9.36 -7.41
C ILE A 110 8.83 -10.52 -7.57
N THR A 111 7.57 -10.22 -7.82
CA THR A 111 6.50 -11.21 -7.93
C THR A 111 5.62 -10.96 -9.15
N GLY A 112 5.13 -12.03 -9.78
CA GLY A 112 4.34 -11.91 -11.01
C GLY A 112 2.89 -11.49 -10.79
N LEU A 113 2.20 -11.90 -9.72
CA LEU A 113 0.86 -11.41 -9.36
C LEU A 113 0.88 -10.53 -8.11
N GLY A 114 1.35 -11.03 -6.96
CA GLY A 114 1.12 -10.28 -5.73
C GLY A 114 1.95 -10.63 -4.51
N LEU A 115 2.04 -9.65 -3.63
CA LEU A 115 2.61 -9.74 -2.28
C LEU A 115 1.50 -9.46 -1.27
N ALA A 116 1.23 -10.41 -0.38
CA ALA A 116 0.24 -10.26 0.67
C ALA A 116 0.85 -10.56 2.03
N SER A 117 0.70 -9.64 2.99
CA SER A 117 1.05 -9.90 4.38
C SER A 117 -0.04 -9.48 5.34
N ASP A 118 -0.35 -10.32 6.33
CA ASP A 118 -1.39 -10.02 7.32
C ASP A 118 -0.96 -8.91 8.29
N LYS A 119 0.34 -8.64 8.49
CA LYS A 119 0.81 -7.51 9.29
C LYS A 119 1.57 -6.49 8.46
N ARG A 120 2.86 -6.71 8.21
CA ARG A 120 3.76 -5.67 7.67
C ARG A 120 4.50 -6.10 6.40
N ILE A 121 4.73 -5.14 5.53
CA ILE A 121 5.60 -5.28 4.36
C ILE A 121 6.67 -4.19 4.43
N SER A 122 7.95 -4.57 4.36
CA SER A 122 9.07 -3.62 4.44
C SER A 122 10.12 -3.88 3.37
N GLY A 123 10.61 -2.82 2.71
CA GLY A 123 11.70 -2.90 1.74
C GLY A 123 11.27 -2.50 0.34
N THR A 124 11.79 -3.20 -0.67
CA THR A 124 11.58 -2.88 -2.09
C THR A 124 10.75 -3.98 -2.75
N ASN A 125 9.55 -3.65 -3.19
CA ASN A 125 8.55 -4.62 -3.63
C ASN A 125 8.04 -4.26 -5.03
N PHE A 126 8.08 -5.24 -5.93
CA PHE A 126 7.55 -5.16 -7.29
C PHE A 126 6.53 -6.30 -7.49
N ALA A 127 5.29 -5.94 -7.78
CA ALA A 127 4.18 -6.89 -7.98
C ALA A 127 3.09 -6.27 -8.87
N LEU A 128 2.03 -7.02 -9.22
CA LEU A 128 0.79 -6.38 -9.69
C LEU A 128 0.05 -5.79 -8.50
N GLY A 129 -0.14 -6.59 -7.44
CA GLY A 129 -0.81 -6.16 -6.21
C GLY A 129 0.09 -6.30 -4.98
N ILE A 130 0.10 -5.29 -4.11
CA ILE A 130 0.74 -5.38 -2.78
C ILE A 130 -0.31 -5.08 -1.72
N ILE A 131 -0.51 -6.01 -0.79
CA ILE A 131 -1.58 -5.97 0.20
C ILE A 131 -0.99 -6.21 1.59
N SER A 132 -1.25 -5.30 2.51
CA SER A 132 -0.89 -5.41 3.94
C SER A 132 -2.13 -5.34 4.81
N GLY A 133 -2.19 -6.17 5.84
CA GLY A 133 -3.29 -6.22 6.80
C GLY A 133 -3.15 -5.14 7.87
N ASP A 134 -2.60 -5.51 9.02
CA ASP A 134 -2.74 -4.75 10.27
C ASP A 134 -1.67 -3.70 10.53
N GLU A 135 -0.51 -3.81 9.89
CA GLU A 135 0.62 -2.89 10.11
C GLU A 135 1.02 -2.17 8.81
N ALA A 136 2.12 -1.42 8.89
CA ALA A 136 2.55 -0.53 7.82
C ALA A 136 3.23 -1.24 6.64
N VAL A 137 3.04 -0.65 5.46
CA VAL A 137 3.88 -0.88 4.28
C VAL A 137 4.96 0.18 4.24
N THR A 138 6.23 -0.18 4.25
CA THR A 138 7.34 0.78 4.32
C THR A 138 8.42 0.50 3.30
N GLY A 139 8.78 1.50 2.48
CA GLY A 139 9.90 1.42 1.55
C GLY A 139 9.47 1.77 0.13
N ILE A 140 10.00 1.07 -0.87
CA ILE A 140 9.68 1.32 -2.28
C ILE A 140 8.72 0.24 -2.76
N ASN A 141 7.48 0.61 -3.03
CA ASN A 141 6.43 -0.32 -3.42
C ASN A 141 5.92 0.07 -4.80
N VAL A 142 6.01 -0.86 -5.75
CA VAL A 142 5.55 -0.69 -7.12
C VAL A 142 4.58 -1.82 -7.44
N GLY A 143 3.30 -1.48 -7.47
CA GLY A 143 2.18 -2.34 -7.81
C GLY A 143 1.56 -1.88 -9.14
N SER A 144 1.60 -2.68 -10.20
CA SER A 144 0.97 -2.25 -11.48
C SER A 144 -0.57 -2.18 -11.41
N LEU A 145 -1.19 -2.87 -10.45
CA LEU A 145 -2.61 -2.81 -10.17
C LEU A 145 -2.87 -1.91 -8.95
N ALA A 146 -2.51 -2.34 -7.74
CA ALA A 146 -2.82 -1.56 -6.54
C ALA A 146 -1.89 -1.84 -5.38
N LEU A 147 -1.74 -0.82 -4.53
CA LEU A 147 -1.13 -0.90 -3.21
C LEU A 147 -2.21 -0.69 -2.16
N LEU A 148 -2.40 -1.66 -1.27
CA LEU A 148 -3.48 -1.69 -0.29
C LEU A 148 -2.90 -1.93 1.11
N SER A 149 -3.25 -1.07 2.07
CA SER A 149 -2.97 -1.27 3.50
C SER A 149 -4.26 -1.16 4.29
N LYS A 150 -4.75 -2.29 4.82
CA LYS A 150 -6.11 -2.45 5.36
C LYS A 150 -6.33 -1.72 6.68
N ASN A 151 -5.43 -1.86 7.65
CA ASN A 151 -5.47 -1.15 8.94
C ASN A 151 -4.14 -0.45 9.23
N GLY A 152 -3.31 -0.27 8.21
CA GLY A 152 -1.97 0.26 8.34
C GLY A 152 -1.72 1.55 7.56
N SER A 153 -0.50 2.05 7.70
CA SER A 153 0.00 3.22 6.97
C SER A 153 0.95 2.79 5.85
N MET A 154 1.01 3.51 4.74
CA MET A 154 2.08 3.35 3.75
C MET A 154 3.08 4.51 3.84
N ARG A 155 4.38 4.18 3.81
CA ARG A 155 5.46 5.16 3.99
C ARG A 155 6.55 5.00 2.92
N TRP A 156 7.13 6.12 2.53
CA TRP A 156 8.20 6.30 1.53
C TRP A 156 7.70 6.45 0.08
N ILE A 157 7.88 5.45 -0.78
CA ILE A 157 7.54 5.54 -2.21
C ILE A 157 6.50 4.47 -2.51
N ASN A 158 5.32 4.88 -2.94
CA ASN A 158 4.19 4.01 -3.24
C ASN A 158 3.67 4.33 -4.63
N ILE A 159 3.85 3.42 -5.57
CA ILE A 159 3.40 3.54 -6.96
C ILE A 159 2.38 2.42 -7.23
N GLY A 160 1.11 2.79 -7.35
CA GLY A 160 0.00 1.91 -7.69
C GLY A 160 -0.56 2.27 -9.07
N GLY A 161 -0.58 1.34 -10.01
CA GLY A 161 -1.01 1.62 -11.39
C GLY A 161 -2.51 1.97 -11.51
N LEU A 162 -3.38 1.43 -10.64
CA LEU A 162 -4.74 1.93 -10.44
C LEU A 162 -4.84 2.77 -9.17
N ALA A 163 -4.35 2.27 -8.03
CA ALA A 163 -4.54 2.99 -6.78
C ALA A 163 -3.49 2.73 -5.69
N CYS A 164 -3.33 3.73 -4.84
CA CYS A 164 -2.64 3.65 -3.55
C CYS A 164 -3.66 3.91 -2.44
N VAL A 165 -4.01 2.89 -1.66
CA VAL A 165 -5.02 2.99 -0.60
C VAL A 165 -4.44 2.55 0.73
N ALA A 166 -4.51 3.42 1.73
CA ALA A 166 -4.18 3.07 3.12
C ALA A 166 -5.31 3.48 4.05
N ASN A 167 -5.67 2.64 5.01
CA ASN A 167 -6.68 3.03 5.99
C ASN A 167 -6.15 4.06 6.99
N GLU A 168 -4.87 4.00 7.34
CA GLU A 168 -4.26 5.00 8.23
C GLU A 168 -3.57 6.10 7.41
N ASN A 169 -2.26 6.26 7.54
CA ASN A 169 -1.54 7.37 6.93
C ASN A 169 -0.88 6.98 5.61
N LEU A 170 -0.86 7.89 4.63
CA LEU A 170 0.05 7.84 3.49
C LEU A 170 1.12 8.91 3.68
N THR A 171 2.40 8.53 3.71
CA THR A 171 3.50 9.47 3.92
C THR A 171 4.64 9.27 2.94
N GLY A 172 5.00 10.31 2.19
CA GLY A 172 6.08 10.29 1.21
C GLY A 172 5.61 10.61 -0.21
N LEU A 173 6.09 9.88 -1.21
CA LEU A 173 5.64 9.95 -2.59
C LEU A 173 4.59 8.86 -2.83
N ASN A 174 3.38 9.27 -3.18
CA ASN A 174 2.28 8.38 -3.49
C ASN A 174 1.75 8.70 -4.88
N LEU A 175 1.84 7.73 -5.80
CA LEU A 175 1.34 7.81 -7.17
C LEU A 175 0.28 6.72 -7.34
N GLY A 176 -0.99 7.08 -7.34
CA GLY A 176 -2.09 6.18 -7.67
C GLY A 176 -2.64 6.53 -9.04
N GLY A 177 -2.60 5.62 -10.01
CA GLY A 177 -2.99 5.94 -11.39
C GLY A 177 -4.37 6.58 -11.50
N LEU A 178 -5.40 5.97 -10.95
CA LEU A 178 -6.73 6.57 -10.79
C LEU A 178 -6.84 7.36 -9.49
N ALA A 179 -6.46 6.75 -8.36
CA ALA A 179 -6.71 7.35 -7.06
C ALA A 179 -5.63 7.07 -6.00
N THR A 180 -5.41 8.07 -5.15
CA THR A 180 -4.63 7.96 -3.91
C THR A 180 -5.56 8.28 -2.74
N VAL A 181 -5.77 7.31 -1.84
CA VAL A 181 -6.85 7.35 -0.85
C VAL A 181 -6.37 7.03 0.55
N THR A 182 -6.76 7.84 1.55
CA THR A 182 -6.72 7.46 2.97
C THR A 182 -8.10 7.27 3.58
N GLY A 183 -8.25 6.24 4.41
CA GLY A 183 -9.50 5.90 5.09
C GLY A 183 -9.81 6.78 6.31
N ARG A 184 -8.96 6.73 7.33
CA ARG A 184 -9.10 7.45 8.61
C ARG A 184 -7.92 8.39 8.88
N GLY A 185 -6.72 8.02 8.43
CA GLY A 185 -5.52 8.80 8.69
C GLY A 185 -5.29 9.94 7.70
N THR A 186 -4.07 10.47 7.78
CA THR A 186 -3.64 11.69 7.07
C THR A 186 -2.74 11.38 5.88
N MET A 187 -2.80 12.21 4.85
CA MET A 187 -1.84 12.19 3.75
C MET A 187 -0.77 13.26 3.94
N ARG A 188 0.50 12.89 3.79
CA ARG A 188 1.65 13.79 3.92
C ARG A 188 2.68 13.56 2.82
N GLY A 189 3.05 14.60 2.09
CA GLY A 189 4.11 14.55 1.08
C GLY A 189 3.61 14.89 -0.31
N LEU A 190 4.03 14.10 -1.31
CA LEU A 190 3.68 14.31 -2.70
C LEU A 190 2.66 13.24 -3.12
N ASN A 191 1.44 13.67 -3.45
CA ASN A 191 0.35 12.77 -3.84
C ASN A 191 -0.11 13.10 -5.27
N LEU A 192 -0.03 12.11 -6.16
CA LEU A 192 -0.35 12.27 -7.57
C LEU A 192 -1.37 11.22 -8.00
N SER A 193 -2.45 11.68 -8.64
CA SER A 193 -3.44 10.81 -9.25
C SER A 193 -4.10 11.42 -10.47
N SER A 194 -4.45 10.61 -11.46
CA SER A 194 -5.13 11.11 -12.66
C SER A 194 -6.59 11.49 -12.41
N MET A 195 -7.26 10.90 -11.41
CA MET A 195 -8.61 11.30 -11.04
C MET A 195 -8.61 11.97 -9.67
N ALA A 196 -8.37 11.23 -8.60
CA ALA A 196 -8.67 11.74 -7.27
C ALA A 196 -7.57 11.50 -6.24
N VAL A 197 -7.31 12.51 -5.44
CA VAL A 197 -6.60 12.36 -4.17
C VAL A 197 -7.63 12.60 -3.07
N VAL A 198 -7.91 11.58 -2.26
CA VAL A 198 -9.01 11.59 -1.27
C VAL A 198 -8.50 11.22 0.11
N GLY A 199 -8.41 12.19 1.01
CA GLY A 199 -8.03 11.97 2.40
C GLY A 199 -9.20 12.15 3.35
N ASN A 200 -9.20 11.44 4.48
CA ASN A 200 -10.20 11.70 5.52
C ASN A 200 -9.64 12.58 6.64
N GLY A 201 -8.47 12.24 7.19
CA GLY A 201 -7.86 12.96 8.32
C GLY A 201 -7.10 14.25 7.95
N GLY A 202 -7.06 14.61 6.68
CA GLY A 202 -6.32 15.77 6.17
C GLY A 202 -5.29 15.40 5.10
N VAL A 203 -4.98 16.37 4.24
CA VAL A 203 -4.03 16.22 3.14
C VAL A 203 -3.01 17.33 3.19
N ARG A 204 -1.72 17.00 3.32
CA ARG A 204 -0.63 17.96 3.48
C ARG A 204 0.50 17.72 2.49
N GLY A 205 0.94 18.77 1.81
CA GLY A 205 2.12 18.77 0.93
C GLY A 205 1.79 19.24 -0.48
N ILE A 206 2.29 18.52 -1.49
CA ILE A 206 2.04 18.81 -2.90
C ILE A 206 1.07 17.77 -3.44
N ASN A 207 -0.10 18.20 -3.90
CA ASN A 207 -1.15 17.31 -4.36
C ASN A 207 -1.59 17.68 -5.77
N LEU A 208 -1.56 16.68 -6.66
CA LEU A 208 -2.06 16.79 -8.03
C LEU A 208 -3.14 15.74 -8.27
N ALA A 209 -4.36 16.19 -8.55
CA ALA A 209 -5.48 15.33 -8.87
C ALA A 209 -6.13 15.77 -10.18
N GLY A 210 -6.24 14.91 -11.19
CA GLY A 210 -6.80 15.35 -12.47
C GLY A 210 -8.30 15.70 -12.43
N LEU A 211 -9.06 15.17 -11.47
CA LEU A 211 -10.48 15.49 -11.25
C LEU A 211 -10.67 16.27 -9.96
N ALA A 212 -10.38 15.68 -8.81
CA ALA A 212 -10.71 16.27 -7.52
C ALA A 212 -9.69 15.96 -6.42
N LEU A 213 -9.41 16.97 -5.60
CA LEU A 213 -8.71 16.82 -4.34
C LEU A 213 -9.71 16.98 -3.21
N VAL A 214 -9.90 15.94 -2.40
CA VAL A 214 -10.91 15.94 -1.33
C VAL A 214 -10.26 15.58 0.00
N SER A 215 -10.55 16.35 1.04
CA SER A 215 -10.28 16.02 2.43
C SER A 215 -11.60 16.03 3.20
N ALA A 216 -12.21 14.88 3.49
CA ALA A 216 -13.58 14.83 4.01
C ALA A 216 -13.71 15.34 5.46
N GLY A 217 -12.79 14.96 6.36
CA GLY A 217 -12.83 15.29 7.78
C GLY A 217 -11.67 16.16 8.27
N GLY A 218 -10.74 16.53 7.39
CA GLY A 218 -9.52 17.25 7.75
C GLY A 218 -9.23 18.47 6.89
N GLU A 219 -8.13 19.14 7.21
CA GLU A 219 -7.66 20.28 6.45
C GLU A 219 -6.83 19.86 5.23
N ILE A 220 -6.81 20.72 4.22
CA ILE A 220 -5.89 20.61 3.08
C ILE A 220 -4.84 21.71 3.24
N SER A 221 -3.56 21.34 3.24
CA SER A 221 -2.45 22.29 3.41
C SER A 221 -1.32 22.07 2.40
N GLY A 222 -0.80 23.16 1.81
CA GLY A 222 0.35 23.12 0.90
C GLY A 222 0.06 23.65 -0.50
N ILE A 223 0.49 22.94 -1.53
CA ILE A 223 0.26 23.28 -2.95
C ILE A 223 -0.64 22.22 -3.57
N ASN A 224 -1.82 22.64 -4.02
CA ASN A 224 -2.90 21.75 -4.40
C ASN A 224 -3.42 22.17 -5.77
N LEU A 225 -3.35 21.25 -6.73
CA LEU A 225 -3.87 21.42 -8.07
C LEU A 225 -4.87 20.32 -8.37
N SER A 226 -6.13 20.70 -8.59
CA SER A 226 -7.17 19.81 -9.07
C SER A 226 -7.81 20.30 -10.36
N GLY A 227 -8.25 19.37 -11.23
CA GLY A 227 -8.89 19.73 -12.49
C GLY A 227 -10.26 20.38 -12.31
N ILE A 228 -11.11 19.83 -11.44
CA ILE A 228 -12.46 20.37 -11.17
C ILE A 228 -12.52 21.04 -9.81
N ALA A 229 -12.30 20.30 -8.72
CA ALA A 229 -12.57 20.83 -7.38
C ALA A 229 -11.55 20.42 -6.33
N THR A 230 -11.21 21.38 -5.48
CA THR A 230 -10.47 21.16 -4.24
C THR A 230 -11.42 21.39 -3.07
N VAL A 231 -11.69 20.36 -2.27
CA VAL A 231 -12.69 20.39 -1.19
C VAL A 231 -12.07 19.96 0.13
N ALA A 232 -12.09 20.83 1.14
CA ALA A 232 -11.65 20.55 2.50
C ALA A 232 -12.82 20.55 3.50
N GLY A 233 -12.90 19.53 4.34
CA GLY A 233 -13.93 19.39 5.37
C GLY A 233 -13.73 20.35 6.53
N THR A 234 -12.52 20.86 6.73
CA THR A 234 -12.22 21.90 7.73
C THR A 234 -11.69 23.16 7.06
N ARG A 235 -10.38 23.28 6.81
CA ARG A 235 -9.73 24.49 6.29
C ARG A 235 -8.86 24.20 5.07
N LEU A 236 -8.68 25.22 4.23
CA LEU A 236 -7.66 25.28 3.19
C LEU A 236 -6.53 26.21 3.64
N PHE A 237 -5.29 25.73 3.53
CA PHE A 237 -4.08 26.50 3.82
C PHE A 237 -3.08 26.40 2.66
N GLY A 238 -2.62 27.53 2.12
CA GLY A 238 -1.61 27.57 1.06
C GLY A 238 -2.16 27.78 -0.35
N LEU A 239 -1.48 27.26 -1.38
CA LEU A 239 -1.89 27.47 -2.78
C LEU A 239 -2.88 26.37 -3.18
N ASN A 240 -4.13 26.74 -3.44
CA ASN A 240 -5.20 25.80 -3.77
C ASN A 240 -5.87 26.22 -5.07
N PHE A 241 -5.81 25.38 -6.09
CA PHE A 241 -6.47 25.55 -7.37
C PHE A 241 -7.43 24.41 -7.63
N GLY A 242 -8.66 24.73 -8.03
CA GLY A 242 -9.62 23.81 -8.63
C GLY A 242 -10.22 24.52 -9.82
N GLY A 243 -10.32 23.86 -10.97
CA GLY A 243 -10.75 24.52 -12.21
C GLY A 243 -12.18 25.09 -12.16
N VAL A 244 -13.03 24.53 -11.31
CA VAL A 244 -14.41 25.00 -11.06
C VAL A 244 -14.55 25.59 -9.66
N ALA A 245 -14.07 24.88 -8.62
CA ALA A 245 -14.32 25.29 -7.24
C ALA A 245 -13.19 24.97 -6.27
N THR A 246 -13.04 25.85 -5.27
CA THR A 246 -12.26 25.60 -4.06
C THR A 246 -13.17 25.81 -2.85
N VAL A 247 -13.43 24.75 -2.09
CA VAL A 247 -14.45 24.73 -1.03
C VAL A 247 -13.84 24.34 0.31
N SER A 248 -14.20 25.05 1.38
CA SER A 248 -13.83 24.72 2.75
C SER A 248 -14.93 25.12 3.74
N ASN A 249 -15.02 24.41 4.87
CA ASN A 249 -15.99 24.71 5.94
C ASN A 249 -15.45 25.67 7.02
N GLY A 250 -14.23 26.20 6.87
CA GLY A 250 -13.52 26.98 7.90
C GLY A 250 -12.76 28.17 7.30
N ILE A 251 -12.19 29.01 8.18
CA ILE A 251 -11.48 30.25 7.78
C ILE A 251 -10.22 29.91 6.97
N ASN A 252 -10.17 30.39 5.73
CA ASN A 252 -9.08 30.16 4.79
C ASN A 252 -7.92 31.12 5.03
N ALA A 253 -6.68 30.62 4.93
CA ALA A 253 -5.48 31.44 4.84
C ALA A 253 -4.79 31.12 3.51
N ALA A 254 -4.94 32.05 2.55
CA ALA A 254 -4.56 31.95 1.15
C ALA A 254 -5.30 30.84 0.36
N SER A 255 -6.01 31.23 -0.71
CA SER A 255 -6.52 30.34 -1.75
C SER A 255 -6.45 31.09 -3.07
N ALA A 256 -5.70 30.57 -4.05
CA ALA A 256 -5.60 31.16 -5.39
C ALA A 256 -6.80 30.68 -6.22
N LEU A 257 -7.81 31.54 -6.31
CA LEU A 257 -9.10 31.31 -6.96
C LEU A 257 -8.96 31.06 -8.48
N ALA A 258 -9.53 29.97 -8.99
CA ALA A 258 -9.94 29.84 -10.39
C ALA A 258 -11.46 30.00 -10.48
N CYS A 259 -11.90 30.70 -11.53
CA CYS A 259 -13.20 31.33 -11.70
C CYS A 259 -14.39 30.36 -11.75
N ASN A 260 -15.23 30.30 -10.69
CA ASN A 260 -16.70 30.42 -10.72
C ASN A 260 -17.27 30.31 -9.29
N ASP A 261 -17.66 31.45 -8.67
CA ASP A 261 -18.37 31.47 -7.39
C ASP A 261 -19.78 30.87 -7.55
N LEU A 262 -19.97 29.58 -7.21
CA LEU A 262 -21.31 29.02 -7.01
C LEU A 262 -21.63 28.97 -5.51
N LEU A 263 -22.58 29.83 -5.15
CA LEU A 263 -23.09 30.15 -3.83
C LEU A 263 -23.74 28.95 -3.12
N TYR A 264 -23.22 28.60 -1.94
CA TYR A 264 -24.06 28.16 -0.82
C TYR A 264 -23.47 28.72 0.48
N ARG A 265 -24.09 29.80 0.99
CA ARG A 265 -23.75 30.45 2.26
C ARG A 265 -24.75 30.06 3.33
N PRO A 266 -24.27 29.89 4.58
CA PRO A 266 -24.54 30.96 5.54
C PRO A 266 -23.27 31.24 6.37
N SER A 267 -22.46 32.23 5.95
CA SER A 267 -21.61 33.11 6.80
C SER A 267 -20.26 33.58 6.22
N ALA A 268 -19.76 33.08 5.09
CA ALA A 268 -18.45 33.55 4.58
C ALA A 268 -18.52 34.98 4.01
N GLN A 269 -17.44 35.78 4.07
CA GLN A 269 -17.31 37.11 3.43
C GLN A 269 -16.66 36.97 2.04
N VAL A 270 -17.02 37.86 1.11
CA VAL A 270 -16.50 37.92 -0.27
C VAL A 270 -15.21 38.74 -0.28
N PHE A 271 -14.09 38.24 -0.83
CA PHE A 271 -13.01 39.09 -1.33
C PHE A 271 -12.41 38.46 -2.60
N PRO A 272 -12.54 39.09 -3.78
CA PRO A 272 -11.76 38.72 -4.94
C PRO A 272 -10.35 39.34 -4.81
N PHE A 273 -9.40 38.74 -5.51
CA PHE A 273 -7.99 39.12 -5.60
C PHE A 273 -7.07 38.55 -4.49
N LEU A 274 -5.93 38.05 -4.96
CA LEU A 274 -4.83 37.41 -4.24
C LEU A 274 -4.66 37.93 -2.79
N SER A 275 -5.19 37.19 -1.79
CA SER A 275 -4.99 37.54 -0.37
C SER A 275 -3.84 36.73 0.22
N LEU A 276 -2.65 37.34 0.27
CA LEU A 276 -1.57 36.98 1.18
C LEU A 276 -1.89 37.58 2.54
N SER A 277 -2.77 36.96 3.33
CA SER A 277 -3.07 37.46 4.69
C SER A 277 -1.98 37.03 5.67
N GLY A 278 -1.18 38.00 6.14
CA GLY A 278 -0.34 37.86 7.33
C GLY A 278 -1.18 37.64 8.61
N GLY A 279 -0.59 36.96 9.60
CA GLY A 279 -1.20 36.62 10.88
C GLY A 279 -1.59 37.82 11.77
N PRO A 280 -2.23 37.54 12.92
CA PRO A 280 -3.21 38.43 13.55
C PRO A 280 -2.61 39.66 14.25
N LEU A 281 -3.17 40.82 13.97
CA LEU A 281 -3.10 42.01 14.83
C LEU A 281 -3.89 41.75 16.11
N GLY A 282 -3.27 42.05 17.24
CA GLY A 282 -3.81 41.84 18.57
C GLY A 282 -5.15 42.53 18.80
N LEU A 283 -6.06 41.77 19.41
CA LEU A 283 -7.24 42.26 20.11
C LEU A 283 -6.82 43.16 21.27
N THR A 284 -7.32 44.39 21.31
CA THR A 284 -7.66 45.03 22.57
C THR A 284 -9.07 45.59 22.47
N ASP A 285 -9.98 44.86 23.12
CA ASP A 285 -11.28 45.37 23.57
C ASP A 285 -11.10 46.68 24.35
N ARG A 286 -11.86 47.73 24.00
CA ARG A 286 -12.42 48.67 25.00
C ARG A 286 -13.77 49.25 24.53
N PRO A 287 -14.74 49.44 25.45
CA PRO A 287 -16.14 49.70 25.14
C PRO A 287 -16.46 51.19 24.94
N ALA A 288 -17.65 51.42 24.39
CA ALA A 288 -18.25 52.71 24.06
C ALA A 288 -18.36 53.70 25.24
N SER A 289 -18.13 54.98 24.96
CA SER A 289 -18.74 56.10 25.69
C SER A 289 -18.86 57.35 24.80
N VAL A 290 -20.11 57.69 24.48
CA VAL A 290 -20.75 59.03 24.51
C VAL A 290 -19.82 60.26 24.48
N TRP A 291 -19.99 61.16 23.50
CA TRP A 291 -20.54 62.51 23.65
C TRP A 291 -20.62 63.24 22.30
N SER A 292 -21.74 63.92 22.10
CA SER A 292 -22.02 64.92 21.07
C SER A 292 -21.34 66.26 21.35
N ALA A 293 -20.80 66.89 20.30
CA ALA A 293 -20.90 68.32 20.01
C ALA A 293 -20.52 68.54 18.54
#